data_AF-A0A496Z754-F1
#
_entry.id   AF-A0A496Z754-F1
#
_cell.length_a   1.000
_cell.length_b   1.000
_cell.length_c   1.000
_cell.angle_alpha   90.00
_cell.angle_beta   90.00
_cell.angle_gamma   90.00
#
_symmetry.space_group_name_H-M   'P 1'
#
loop_
_entity.id
_entity.type
_entity.pdbx_description
1 polymer ?
#
loop_
_entity_poly.entity_id
_entity_poly.type
_entity_poly.pdbx_seq_one_letter_code
_entity_poly.pdbx_strand_id
1 'polypeptide(L)'
;HIEHLIYETNRLGLGGRVTASHLTSMHSMDNYYVSKLLPLMAESGIQAVCNPLINIHIQGRHDTYPKRRGLTRVPELLDAGVNVAFGHDCVMDPWYSMGSHDMLEVAHMGAHCLQMMGMAQLEEIFEMVTSRGAQVMQLDGYGVEVGNPANFVILQARTILDAIRLKPTRLAVFRKGKVIARTPKVKSVLEYDGQTKDICFEDWRK
;
A
#
# COMPACT_ATOMS: atom_id res chain seq x y z
N HIS A 1 -16.00 -10.36 14.47
CA HIS A 1 -15.45 -9.00 14.75
C HIS A 1 -15.83 -7.99 13.67
N ILE A 2 -15.51 -8.25 12.39
CA ILE A 2 -15.85 -7.34 11.30
C ILE A 2 -17.37 -7.17 11.07
N GLU A 3 -18.18 -8.22 11.21
CA GLU A 3 -19.66 -8.09 11.14
C GLU A 3 -20.23 -7.10 12.16
N HIS A 4 -19.71 -7.14 13.39
CA HIS A 4 -20.15 -6.23 14.43
C HIS A 4 -19.73 -4.79 14.11
N LEU A 5 -18.53 -4.60 13.55
CA LEU A 5 -18.09 -3.28 13.09
C LEU A 5 -18.98 -2.76 11.94
N ILE A 6 -19.35 -3.62 10.99
CA ILE A 6 -20.29 -3.30 9.90
C ILE A 6 -21.66 -2.91 10.48
N TYR A 7 -22.19 -3.73 11.40
CA TYR A 7 -23.47 -3.47 12.06
C TYR A 7 -23.46 -2.10 12.77
N GLU A 8 -22.44 -1.82 13.57
CA GLU A 8 -22.31 -0.56 14.29
C GLU A 8 -22.10 0.63 13.34
N THR A 9 -21.36 0.44 12.25
CA THR A 9 -21.19 1.47 11.20
C THR A 9 -22.54 1.88 10.62
N ASN A 10 -23.38 0.90 10.29
CA ASN A 10 -24.73 1.15 9.76
C ASN A 10 -25.66 1.75 10.82
N ARG A 11 -25.69 1.16 12.02
CA ARG A 11 -26.53 1.61 13.14
C ARG A 11 -26.26 3.07 13.51
N LEU A 12 -25.00 3.49 13.44
CA LEU A 12 -24.57 4.84 13.78
C LEU A 12 -24.52 5.80 12.58
N GLY A 13 -24.78 5.33 11.35
CA GLY A 13 -24.71 6.14 10.14
C GLY A 13 -23.30 6.67 9.84
N LEU A 14 -22.26 5.88 10.13
CA LEU A 14 -20.86 6.27 10.00
C LEU A 14 -20.17 5.74 8.73
N GLY A 15 -20.95 5.35 7.72
CA GLY A 15 -20.42 4.89 6.43
C GLY A 15 -19.45 5.90 5.81
N GLY A 16 -18.36 5.41 5.23
CA GLY A 16 -17.24 6.21 4.72
C GLY A 16 -16.27 6.72 5.80
N ARG A 17 -16.66 6.67 7.08
CA ARG A 17 -15.90 7.23 8.22
C ARG A 17 -15.30 6.18 9.16
N VAL A 18 -15.51 4.91 8.85
CA VAL A 18 -15.00 3.78 9.65
C VAL A 18 -13.96 3.02 8.84
N THR A 19 -12.84 2.73 9.49
CA THR A 19 -11.73 1.97 8.91
C THR A 19 -11.45 0.72 9.75
N ALA A 20 -11.39 -0.43 9.09
CA ALA A 20 -11.03 -1.71 9.67
C ALA A 20 -9.57 -2.07 9.34
N SER A 21 -8.69 -1.92 10.32
CA SER A 21 -7.26 -2.25 10.15
C SER A 21 -6.97 -3.74 10.31
N HIS A 22 -5.90 -4.19 9.65
CA HIS A 22 -5.39 -5.55 9.57
C HIS A 22 -6.30 -6.54 8.84
N LEU A 23 -7.47 -6.85 9.43
CA LEU A 23 -8.42 -7.87 8.94
C LEU A 23 -7.76 -9.22 8.59
N THR A 24 -6.66 -9.59 9.26
CA THR A 24 -5.85 -10.78 8.92
C THR A 24 -6.60 -12.09 9.11
N SER A 25 -7.62 -12.11 9.97
CA SER A 25 -8.50 -13.28 10.12
C SER A 25 -9.28 -13.59 8.83
N MET A 26 -9.57 -12.61 7.97
CA MET A 26 -10.23 -12.83 6.68
C MET A 26 -9.43 -13.75 5.76
N HIS A 27 -8.09 -13.77 5.87
CA HIS A 27 -7.24 -14.75 5.18
C HIS A 27 -7.66 -16.20 5.45
N SER A 28 -8.21 -16.46 6.64
CA SER A 28 -8.44 -17.80 7.19
C SER A 28 -9.91 -18.14 7.33
N MET A 29 -10.80 -17.22 6.95
CA MET A 29 -12.23 -17.46 6.95
C MET A 29 -12.60 -18.38 5.79
N ASP A 30 -13.68 -19.15 5.97
CA ASP A 30 -14.29 -19.91 4.90
C ASP A 30 -14.71 -19.01 3.72
N ASN A 31 -14.56 -19.53 2.50
CA ASN A 31 -14.82 -18.76 1.29
C ASN A 31 -16.30 -18.43 1.11
N TYR A 32 -17.20 -19.37 1.46
CA TYR A 32 -18.63 -19.12 1.37
C TYR A 32 -19.04 -18.01 2.35
N TYR A 33 -18.53 -18.06 3.57
CA TYR A 33 -18.74 -17.00 4.55
C TYR A 33 -18.25 -15.62 4.05
N VAL A 34 -17.02 -15.54 3.53
CA VAL A 34 -16.47 -14.28 2.99
C VAL A 34 -17.28 -13.77 1.80
N SER A 35 -17.78 -14.66 0.94
CA SER A 35 -18.60 -14.26 -0.22
C SER A 35 -19.87 -13.48 0.18
N LYS A 36 -20.38 -13.71 1.39
CA LYS A 36 -21.51 -12.94 1.96
C LYS A 36 -21.05 -11.67 2.67
N LEU A 37 -19.86 -11.70 3.25
CA LEU A 37 -19.31 -10.58 3.99
C LEU A 37 -18.85 -9.43 3.09
N LEU A 38 -18.26 -9.72 1.92
CA LEU A 38 -17.73 -8.70 1.01
C LEU A 38 -18.79 -7.65 0.58
N PRO A 39 -20.00 -8.04 0.10
CA PRO A 39 -21.04 -7.07 -0.21
C PRO A 39 -21.49 -6.25 0.99
N LEU A 40 -21.56 -6.85 2.19
CA LEU A 40 -21.96 -6.14 3.41
C LEU A 40 -20.93 -5.08 3.82
N MET A 41 -19.63 -5.39 3.64
CA MET A 41 -18.56 -4.43 3.86
C MET A 41 -18.68 -3.25 2.89
N ALA A 42 -18.89 -3.54 1.60
CA ALA A 42 -19.06 -2.51 0.58
C ALA A 42 -20.28 -1.61 0.85
N GLU A 43 -21.44 -2.22 1.14
CA GLU A 43 -22.69 -1.49 1.43
C GLU A 43 -22.57 -0.59 2.66
N SER A 44 -21.87 -1.03 3.70
CA SER A 44 -21.65 -0.21 4.89
C SER A 44 -20.71 0.97 4.69
N GLY A 45 -19.98 1.01 3.56
CA GLY A 45 -18.99 2.04 3.27
C GLY A 45 -17.79 2.03 4.20
N ILE A 46 -17.50 0.92 4.90
CA ILE A 46 -16.25 0.81 5.65
C ILE A 46 -15.06 0.79 4.70
N GLN A 47 -13.91 1.23 5.19
CA GLN A 47 -12.64 1.15 4.50
C GLN A 47 -11.74 0.11 5.19
N ALA A 48 -10.73 -0.41 4.50
CA ALA A 48 -9.80 -1.39 5.05
C ALA A 48 -8.36 -0.89 4.98
N VAL A 49 -7.55 -1.30 5.96
CA VAL A 49 -6.09 -1.09 5.92
C VAL A 49 -5.38 -2.43 6.08
N CYS A 50 -4.57 -2.80 5.10
CA CYS A 50 -3.67 -3.95 5.18
C CYS A 50 -2.25 -3.47 5.50
N ASN A 51 -1.50 -4.21 6.32
CA ASN A 51 -0.14 -3.83 6.69
C ASN A 51 0.85 -4.92 6.25
N PRO A 52 1.23 -4.99 4.95
CA PRO A 52 1.94 -6.14 4.40
C PRO A 52 3.21 -6.54 5.14
N LEU A 53 4.06 -5.56 5.50
CA LEU A 53 5.36 -5.81 6.16
C LEU A 53 5.20 -6.54 7.49
N ILE A 54 4.27 -6.09 8.32
CA ILE A 54 4.05 -6.71 9.63
C ILE A 54 3.16 -7.94 9.54
N ASN A 55 2.13 -7.94 8.69
CA ASN A 55 1.21 -9.07 8.57
C ASN A 55 1.98 -10.33 8.16
N ILE A 56 2.86 -10.25 7.17
CA ILE A 56 3.67 -11.42 6.77
C ILE A 56 4.64 -11.86 7.87
N HIS A 57 5.05 -10.95 8.76
CA HIS A 57 5.97 -11.24 9.87
C HIS A 57 5.27 -11.91 11.06
N ILE A 58 4.10 -11.41 11.49
CA ILE A 58 3.47 -11.84 12.75
C ILE A 58 2.35 -12.87 12.55
N GLN A 59 1.80 -13.01 11.35
CA GLN A 59 0.78 -14.01 11.08
C GLN A 59 1.42 -15.37 10.76
N GLY A 60 0.64 -16.45 10.89
CA GLY A 60 1.12 -17.82 10.63
C GLY A 60 2.18 -18.33 11.63
N ARG A 61 2.42 -17.62 12.74
CA ARG A 61 3.38 -18.00 13.79
C ARG A 61 3.02 -19.29 14.52
N HIS A 62 1.73 -19.61 14.59
CA HIS A 62 1.23 -20.86 15.15
C HIS A 62 1.08 -21.99 14.12
N ASP A 63 1.29 -21.72 12.84
CA ASP A 63 1.32 -22.76 11.82
C ASP A 63 2.69 -23.46 11.82
N THR A 64 2.71 -24.78 11.60
CA THR A 64 3.92 -25.53 11.25
C THR A 64 4.20 -25.37 9.75
N TYR A 65 3.86 -26.39 8.95
CA TYR A 65 3.86 -26.35 7.50
C TYR A 65 2.63 -27.09 6.96
N PRO A 66 1.93 -26.53 5.94
CA PRO A 66 2.20 -25.24 5.28
C PRO A 66 1.94 -24.02 6.18
N LYS A 67 2.66 -22.92 5.94
CA LYS A 67 2.54 -21.66 6.70
C LYS A 67 1.75 -20.62 5.89
N ARG A 68 0.67 -20.08 6.46
CA ARG A 68 -0.16 -19.09 5.76
C ARG A 68 0.55 -17.74 5.65
N ARG A 69 0.20 -16.94 4.63
CA ARG A 69 0.67 -15.55 4.50
C ARG A 69 0.01 -14.62 5.50
N GLY A 70 -1.30 -14.76 5.69
CA GLY A 70 -2.05 -14.09 6.74
C GLY A 70 -2.41 -12.62 6.49
N LEU A 71 -2.34 -12.12 5.26
CA LEU A 71 -2.85 -10.79 4.89
C LEU A 71 -4.37 -10.83 4.65
N THR A 72 -5.08 -9.72 4.82
CA THR A 72 -6.49 -9.66 4.41
C THR A 72 -6.68 -9.87 2.90
N ARG A 73 -7.92 -10.08 2.47
CA ARG A 73 -8.31 -10.40 1.09
C ARG A 73 -8.39 -9.16 0.20
N VAL A 74 -7.24 -8.50 0.01
CA VAL A 74 -7.16 -7.20 -0.68
C VAL A 74 -7.75 -7.23 -2.09
N PRO A 75 -7.39 -8.19 -2.99
CA PRO A 75 -7.98 -8.24 -4.32
C PRO A 75 -9.51 -8.34 -4.28
N GLU A 76 -10.05 -9.23 -3.44
CA GLU A 76 -11.49 -9.45 -3.37
C GLU A 76 -12.24 -8.28 -2.72
N LEU A 77 -11.60 -7.55 -1.81
CA LEU A 77 -12.14 -6.31 -1.25
C LEU A 77 -12.23 -5.21 -2.31
N LEU A 78 -11.19 -5.04 -3.12
CA LEU A 78 -11.17 -4.08 -4.22
C LEU A 78 -12.24 -4.42 -5.26
N ASP A 79 -12.34 -5.69 -5.66
CA ASP A 79 -13.35 -6.16 -6.62
C ASP A 79 -14.78 -5.95 -6.10
N ALA A 80 -14.98 -6.02 -4.78
CA ALA A 80 -16.26 -5.73 -4.13
C ALA A 80 -16.56 -4.22 -3.96
N GLY A 81 -15.61 -3.34 -4.31
CA GLY A 81 -15.76 -1.88 -4.18
C GLY A 81 -15.40 -1.33 -2.79
N VAL A 82 -14.76 -2.11 -1.93
CA VAL A 82 -14.25 -1.63 -0.64
C VAL A 82 -12.93 -0.89 -0.86
N ASN A 83 -12.81 0.34 -0.36
CA ASN A 83 -11.53 1.04 -0.41
C ASN A 83 -10.52 0.35 0.52
N VAL A 84 -9.33 0.02 -0.01
CA VAL A 84 -8.24 -0.59 0.75
C VAL A 84 -7.00 0.30 0.66
N ALA A 85 -6.36 0.60 1.79
CA ALA A 85 -5.06 1.26 1.82
C ALA A 85 -4.00 0.37 2.50
N PHE A 86 -2.73 0.74 2.35
CA PHE A 86 -1.62 0.11 3.05
C PHE A 86 -1.04 0.99 4.15
N GLY A 87 -0.73 0.35 5.27
CA GLY A 87 0.06 0.94 6.35
C GLY A 87 1.42 0.23 6.50
N HIS A 88 2.41 0.99 6.95
CA HIS A 88 3.68 0.40 7.40
C HIS A 88 3.53 -0.29 8.76
N ASP A 89 2.60 0.21 9.59
CA ASP A 89 2.30 -0.22 10.96
C ASP A 89 3.42 0.11 11.95
N CYS A 90 4.51 -0.66 11.88
CA CYS A 90 5.58 -0.66 12.86
C CYS A 90 6.90 -0.26 12.20
N VAL A 91 7.70 0.58 12.88
CA VAL A 91 9.07 0.90 12.47
C VAL A 91 9.97 0.93 13.70
N MET A 92 10.98 0.05 13.73
CA MET A 92 11.95 -0.05 14.83
C MET A 92 11.29 -0.18 16.22
N ASP A 93 10.25 -1.02 16.31
CA ASP A 93 9.46 -1.22 17.54
C ASP A 93 9.46 -2.71 17.96
N PRO A 94 8.80 -3.08 19.08
CA PRO A 94 8.76 -4.45 19.58
C PRO A 94 8.15 -5.49 18.63
N TRP A 95 7.34 -5.06 17.65
CA TRP A 95 6.68 -5.94 16.68
C TRP A 95 7.44 -5.99 15.35
N TYR A 96 8.21 -4.95 15.01
CA TYR A 96 9.02 -4.89 13.80
C TYR A 96 10.36 -4.18 14.00
N SER A 97 11.44 -4.96 14.00
CA SER A 97 12.81 -4.44 14.20
C SER A 97 13.47 -3.84 12.94
N MET A 98 12.71 -3.69 11.85
CA MET A 98 13.17 -3.09 10.58
C MET A 98 12.37 -1.82 10.27
N GLY A 99 12.47 -1.33 9.03
CA GLY A 99 11.61 -0.28 8.48
C GLY A 99 12.32 1.07 8.35
N SER A 100 11.95 1.80 7.31
CA SER A 100 12.50 3.12 6.98
C SER A 100 11.41 4.19 6.82
N HIS A 101 10.17 3.86 7.16
CA HIS A 101 8.95 4.63 6.84
C HIS A 101 8.71 4.77 5.32
N ASP A 102 9.31 3.91 4.50
CA ASP A 102 9.16 3.96 3.05
C ASP A 102 7.91 3.20 2.58
N MET A 103 6.90 3.94 2.14
CA MET A 103 5.67 3.32 1.61
C MET A 103 5.87 2.55 0.30
N LEU A 104 6.95 2.77 -0.46
CA LEU A 104 7.29 1.94 -1.62
C LEU A 104 7.79 0.55 -1.20
N GLU A 105 8.41 0.42 -0.02
CA GLU A 105 8.72 -0.89 0.57
C GLU A 105 7.44 -1.64 0.95
N VAL A 106 6.48 -0.93 1.55
CA VAL A 106 5.16 -1.48 1.89
C VAL A 106 4.43 -1.95 0.63
N ALA A 107 4.36 -1.12 -0.41
CA ALA A 107 3.76 -1.45 -1.70
C ALA A 107 4.43 -2.67 -2.35
N HIS A 108 5.77 -2.71 -2.36
CA HIS A 108 6.53 -3.83 -2.90
C HIS A 108 6.21 -5.15 -2.17
N MET A 109 6.17 -5.14 -0.84
CA MET A 109 5.80 -6.33 -0.06
C MET A 109 4.35 -6.75 -0.31
N GLY A 110 3.44 -5.78 -0.38
CA GLY A 110 2.03 -6.01 -0.71
C GLY A 110 1.85 -6.71 -2.05
N ALA A 111 2.48 -6.20 -3.11
CA ALA A 111 2.41 -6.80 -4.46
C ALA A 111 2.78 -8.29 -4.46
N HIS A 112 3.85 -8.66 -3.73
CA HIS A 112 4.32 -10.03 -3.66
C HIS A 112 3.40 -10.92 -2.81
N CYS A 113 3.05 -10.48 -1.60
CA CYS A 113 2.27 -11.29 -0.67
C CYS A 113 0.83 -11.51 -1.15
N LEU A 114 0.27 -10.53 -1.87
CA LEU A 114 -1.09 -10.57 -2.43
C LEU A 114 -1.13 -11.13 -3.85
N GLN A 115 0.03 -11.43 -4.45
CA GLN A 115 0.13 -11.89 -5.85
C GLN A 115 -0.48 -10.91 -6.87
N MET A 116 -0.32 -9.62 -6.61
CA MET A 116 -0.80 -8.51 -7.44
C MET A 116 0.33 -7.97 -8.32
N MET A 117 0.74 -8.75 -9.32
CA MET A 117 1.93 -8.49 -10.16
C MET A 117 1.60 -8.09 -11.60
N GLY A 118 0.32 -8.08 -11.99
CA GLY A 118 -0.11 -7.53 -13.29
C GLY A 118 0.07 -6.01 -13.33
N MET A 119 0.25 -5.44 -14.52
CA MET A 119 0.51 -4.00 -14.67
C MET A 119 -0.58 -3.13 -14.04
N ALA A 120 -1.86 -3.42 -14.33
CA ALA A 120 -2.98 -2.71 -13.70
C ALA A 120 -3.04 -2.93 -12.17
N GLN A 121 -2.68 -4.14 -11.70
CA GLN A 121 -2.64 -4.41 -10.26
C GLN A 121 -1.51 -3.64 -9.55
N LEU A 122 -0.40 -3.36 -10.23
CA LEU A 122 0.67 -2.54 -9.68
C LEU A 122 0.27 -1.06 -9.59
N GLU A 123 -0.60 -0.57 -10.47
CA GLU A 123 -1.22 0.75 -10.34
C GLU A 123 -2.10 0.79 -9.09
N GLU A 124 -2.98 -0.20 -8.89
CA GLU A 124 -3.78 -0.34 -7.67
C GLU A 124 -2.92 -0.39 -6.39
N ILE A 125 -1.82 -1.16 -6.39
CA ILE A 125 -0.86 -1.21 -5.28
C ILE A 125 -0.25 0.16 -4.98
N PHE A 126 0.04 0.96 -6.01
CA PHE A 126 0.56 2.32 -5.82
C PHE A 126 -0.51 3.25 -5.24
N GLU A 127 -1.76 3.11 -5.65
CA GLU A 127 -2.89 3.84 -5.08
C GLU A 127 -3.11 3.52 -3.60
N MET A 128 -2.92 2.26 -3.18
CA MET A 128 -3.02 1.83 -1.77
C MET A 128 -2.06 2.57 -0.84
N VAL A 129 -0.95 3.09 -1.36
CA VAL A 129 0.03 3.89 -0.60
C VAL A 129 -0.04 5.39 -0.89
N THR A 130 -1.02 5.84 -1.68
CA THR A 130 -1.23 7.24 -2.06
C THR A 130 -2.70 7.66 -1.90
N SER A 131 -3.48 7.66 -2.99
CA SER A 131 -4.87 8.16 -3.05
C SER A 131 -5.83 7.41 -2.12
N ARG A 132 -5.73 6.09 -2.04
CA ARG A 132 -6.61 5.28 -1.18
C ARG A 132 -6.32 5.51 0.30
N GLY A 133 -5.05 5.75 0.65
CA GLY A 133 -4.67 6.19 2.00
C GLY A 133 -5.24 7.57 2.35
N ALA A 134 -5.25 8.50 1.41
CA ALA A 134 -5.89 9.80 1.60
C ALA A 134 -7.41 9.69 1.79
N GLN A 135 -8.08 8.78 1.08
CA GLN A 135 -9.50 8.47 1.28
C GLN A 135 -9.78 7.86 2.67
N VAL A 136 -8.93 6.95 3.14
CA VAL A 136 -9.02 6.38 4.50
C VAL A 136 -8.92 7.48 5.57
N MET A 137 -8.07 8.47 5.34
CA MET A 137 -7.87 9.60 6.25
C MET A 137 -8.86 10.77 6.02
N GLN A 138 -9.73 10.68 5.02
CA GLN A 138 -10.68 11.74 4.63
C GLN A 138 -10.00 13.09 4.36
N LEU A 139 -8.89 13.06 3.62
CA LEU A 139 -8.17 14.28 3.29
C LEU A 139 -8.86 15.04 2.15
N ASP A 140 -9.24 16.29 2.41
CA ASP A 140 -9.72 17.21 1.39
C ASP A 140 -8.58 17.74 0.52
N GLY A 141 -8.84 17.91 -0.79
CA GLY A 141 -7.90 18.50 -1.74
C GLY A 141 -6.61 17.68 -1.93
N TYR A 142 -6.70 16.36 -1.82
CA TYR A 142 -5.59 15.45 -2.12
C TYR A 142 -5.58 15.07 -3.60
N GLY A 143 -4.41 15.11 -4.23
CA GLY A 143 -4.22 14.74 -5.64
C GLY A 143 -3.60 15.88 -6.44
N VAL A 144 -2.98 15.54 -7.57
CA VAL A 144 -2.33 16.50 -8.48
C VAL A 144 -3.37 17.02 -9.47
N GLU A 145 -4.23 17.91 -9.00
CA GLU A 145 -5.33 18.49 -9.78
C GLU A 145 -5.39 20.01 -9.60
N VAL A 146 -5.91 20.71 -10.61
CA VAL A 146 -6.08 22.17 -10.56
C VAL A 146 -7.06 22.52 -9.44
N GLY A 147 -6.65 23.42 -8.54
CA GLY A 147 -7.44 23.82 -7.37
C GLY A 147 -6.96 23.19 -6.05
N ASN A 148 -6.29 22.04 -6.11
CA ASN A 148 -5.70 21.43 -4.92
C ASN A 148 -4.44 22.19 -4.46
N PRO A 149 -4.10 22.14 -3.15
CA PRO A 149 -2.81 22.64 -2.68
C PRO A 149 -1.66 21.91 -3.39
N ALA A 150 -0.62 22.65 -3.79
CA ALA A 150 0.57 22.10 -4.44
C ALA A 150 1.42 21.25 -3.46
N ASN A 151 0.94 20.05 -3.15
CA ASN A 151 1.53 19.02 -2.31
C ASN A 151 1.84 17.80 -3.19
N PHE A 152 3.11 17.53 -3.46
CA PHE A 152 3.52 16.37 -4.27
C PHE A 152 4.96 15.98 -3.99
N VAL A 153 5.33 14.80 -4.45
CA VAL A 153 6.68 14.24 -4.32
C VAL A 153 7.22 13.95 -5.71
N ILE A 154 8.46 14.36 -5.98
CA ILE A 154 9.16 14.01 -7.21
C ILE A 154 10.01 12.77 -6.92
N LEU A 155 9.66 11.64 -7.53
CA LEU A 155 10.43 10.39 -7.44
C LEU A 155 11.46 10.31 -8.57
N GLN A 156 12.62 9.70 -8.29
CA GLN A 156 13.58 9.33 -9.34
C GLN A 156 13.11 8.06 -10.08
N ALA A 157 11.93 8.10 -10.68
CA ALA A 157 11.34 7.04 -11.48
C ALA A 157 10.63 7.61 -12.70
N ARG A 158 10.49 6.80 -13.76
CA ARG A 158 9.74 7.18 -14.97
C ARG A 158 8.32 6.61 -14.98
N THR A 159 8.05 5.59 -14.19
CA THR A 159 6.78 4.87 -14.17
C THR A 159 6.45 4.39 -12.75
N ILE A 160 5.19 4.03 -12.51
CA ILE A 160 4.76 3.38 -11.25
C ILE A 160 5.51 2.07 -11.03
N LEU A 161 5.70 1.28 -12.08
CA LEU A 161 6.52 0.05 -12.01
C LEU A 161 7.94 0.36 -11.51
N ASP A 162 8.59 1.39 -12.07
CA ASP A 162 9.93 1.80 -11.61
C ASP A 162 9.91 2.28 -10.17
N ALA A 163 8.87 3.02 -9.75
CA ALA A 163 8.72 3.46 -8.37
C ALA A 163 8.65 2.27 -7.39
N ILE A 164 7.82 1.27 -7.67
CA ILE A 164 7.67 0.10 -6.79
C ILE A 164 8.91 -0.81 -6.84
N ARG A 165 9.43 -1.10 -8.05
CA ARG A 165 10.58 -1.99 -8.23
C ARG A 165 11.86 -1.42 -7.64
N LEU A 166 12.21 -0.20 -8.05
CA LEU A 166 13.50 0.42 -7.72
C LEU A 166 13.49 1.05 -6.33
N LYS A 167 12.31 1.35 -5.77
CA LYS A 167 12.17 2.12 -4.52
C LYS A 167 13.08 3.35 -4.52
N PRO A 168 12.96 4.20 -5.56
CA PRO A 168 13.92 5.25 -5.80
C PRO A 168 13.86 6.33 -4.72
N THR A 169 14.91 7.14 -4.69
CA THR A 169 14.94 8.33 -3.86
C THR A 169 13.84 9.34 -4.23
N ARG A 170 13.43 10.14 -3.24
CA ARG A 170 12.56 11.30 -3.41
C ARG A 170 13.43 12.52 -3.70
N LEU A 171 13.48 12.94 -4.96
CA LEU A 171 14.30 14.08 -5.39
C LEU A 171 13.87 15.39 -4.70
N ALA A 172 12.57 15.58 -4.52
CA ALA A 172 12.01 16.72 -3.81
C ALA A 172 10.62 16.41 -3.23
N VAL A 173 10.30 17.03 -2.10
CA VAL A 173 8.96 17.03 -1.50
C VAL A 173 8.45 18.46 -1.46
N PHE A 174 7.28 18.69 -2.06
CA PHE A 174 6.60 19.97 -2.07
C PHE A 174 5.41 19.95 -1.11
N ARG A 175 5.26 21.03 -0.34
CA ARG A 175 4.09 21.28 0.49
C ARG A 175 3.64 22.73 0.30
N LYS A 176 2.40 22.94 -0.11
CA LYS A 176 1.80 24.25 -0.43
C LYS A 176 2.72 25.11 -1.32
N GLY A 177 3.28 24.49 -2.37
CA GLY A 177 4.14 25.15 -3.34
C GLY A 177 5.59 25.40 -2.90
N LYS A 178 5.97 24.99 -1.68
CA LYS A 178 7.35 25.14 -1.16
C LYS A 178 8.05 23.79 -1.09
N VAL A 179 9.32 23.73 -1.48
CA VAL A 179 10.15 22.56 -1.27
C VAL A 179 10.50 22.46 0.22
N ILE A 180 10.16 21.34 0.86
CA ILE A 180 10.43 21.10 2.29
C ILE A 180 11.48 20.02 2.53
N ALA A 181 11.77 19.19 1.54
CA ALA A 181 12.83 18.17 1.61
C ALA A 181 13.42 17.92 0.22
N ARG A 182 14.68 17.52 0.18
CA ARG A 182 15.42 17.15 -1.03
C ARG A 182 16.35 15.98 -0.73
N THR A 183 16.52 15.09 -1.70
CA THR A 183 17.56 14.07 -1.66
C THR A 183 18.30 14.06 -2.99
N PRO A 184 19.65 13.96 -3.01
CA PRO A 184 20.40 13.88 -4.24
C PRO A 184 19.97 12.70 -5.12
N LYS A 185 20.09 12.86 -6.43
CA LYS A 185 19.90 11.77 -7.39
C LYS A 185 20.90 10.65 -7.07
N VAL A 186 20.41 9.42 -6.94
CA VAL A 186 21.27 8.23 -6.82
C VAL A 186 21.72 7.81 -8.22
N LYS A 187 23.04 7.64 -8.40
CA LYS A 187 23.63 7.14 -9.64
C LYS A 187 24.48 5.91 -9.32
N SER A 188 24.34 4.86 -10.12
CA SER A 188 25.23 3.71 -10.12
C SER A 188 26.14 3.81 -11.34
N VAL A 189 27.45 3.74 -11.13
CA VAL A 189 28.46 3.83 -12.19
C VAL A 189 29.23 2.52 -12.20
N LEU A 190 29.35 1.90 -13.37
CA LEU A 190 30.19 0.73 -13.61
C LEU A 190 31.49 1.20 -14.26
N GLU A 191 32.61 0.95 -13.58
CA GLU A 191 33.94 1.10 -14.12
C GLU A 191 34.50 -0.30 -14.37
N TYR A 192 34.65 -0.65 -15.65
CA TYR A 192 35.13 -1.98 -16.04
C TYR A 192 35.84 -1.90 -17.39
N ASP A 193 37.01 -2.55 -17.49
CA ASP A 193 37.83 -2.60 -18.71
C ASP A 193 38.15 -1.22 -19.33
N GLY A 194 38.48 -0.24 -18.48
CA GLY A 194 38.77 1.12 -18.92
C GLY A 194 37.56 1.91 -19.41
N GLN A 195 36.35 1.35 -19.32
CA GLN A 195 35.10 2.02 -19.68
C GLN A 195 34.33 2.45 -18.44
N THR A 196 33.68 3.61 -18.52
CA THR A 196 32.76 4.10 -17.50
C THR A 196 31.35 4.14 -18.07
N LYS A 197 30.39 3.50 -17.39
CA LYS A 197 28.99 3.46 -17.82
C LYS A 197 28.03 3.76 -16.68
N ASP A 198 27.09 4.66 -16.91
CA ASP A 198 25.95 4.92 -16.02
C ASP A 198 24.95 3.76 -16.09
N ILE A 199 24.55 3.25 -14.93
CA ILE A 199 23.57 2.18 -14.77
C ILE A 199 22.26 2.78 -14.28
N CYS A 200 21.25 2.79 -15.15
CA CYS A 200 19.93 3.37 -14.89
C CYS A 200 18.85 2.33 -14.55
N PHE A 201 19.19 1.04 -14.59
CA PHE A 201 18.27 -0.09 -14.34
C PHE A 201 16.95 0.00 -15.11
N GLU A 202 16.95 0.55 -16.33
CA GLU A 202 15.73 0.73 -17.13
C GLU A 202 15.07 -0.62 -17.45
N ASP A 203 13.74 -0.65 -17.47
CA ASP A 203 13.00 -1.85 -17.88
C ASP A 203 13.21 -2.10 -19.37
N TRP A 204 13.83 -3.22 -19.70
CA TRP A 204 14.18 -3.63 -21.06
C TRP A 204 12.95 -4.00 -21.91
N ARG A 205 11.77 -4.15 -21.30
CA ARG A 205 10.51 -4.50 -21.98
C ARG A 205 9.84 -3.31 -22.69
N LYS A 206 10.50 -2.15 -22.72
CA LYS A 206 10.06 -0.95 -23.46
C LYS A 206 10.64 -0.91 -24.86
#